data_AF-A0A1G2XZA9-F1
#
_entry.id   AF-A0A1G2XZA9-F1
#
_cell.length_a   1.000
_cell.length_b   1.000
_cell.length_c   1.000
_cell.angle_alpha   90.00
_cell.angle_beta   90.00
_cell.angle_gamma   90.00
#
_symmetry.space_group_name_H-M   'P 1'
#
loop_
_entity.id
_entity.type
_entity.pdbx_description
1 polymer ?
#
loop_
_entity_poly.entity_id
_entity_poly.type
_entity_poly.pdbx_seq_one_letter_code
_entity_poly.pdbx_strand_id
1 'polypeptide(L)'
;MSRWRDAYNLHNELKSNWPKTSSSYQLFKYLLYPGHNPDVRGLVGGHELDYLFEKLVYLGPGRPELKIQEFQKYELQPPDPHLVESALRLREIINEAFKARQPFEDVYQAALHIRYMGDYAYWNPHGIKCYRGQRFTWPVLPTLFRCHPSEEELNDRMNRIASFSEALDNKYPGQFDEYQRIAIAQHYGVKTWLVDLTLDPWVALFFASLDGATGDIGTVTAFSRKGWESLSVGGQNRLGAIKLIKVSGVPRIEAQKALFLDGSHPDLVEQYVGMEIQFCQQSGLIFEDTSRGITKENLLPEDDSFAAFIAGWESNPQRPTRPLGVKPPNDAVMPLGPSDYTEIALSWYKEDRRSLIQSKGTYSLLTKVCDFHARLQTKREHVNIAARSLHRLAAAKNNILRERPDNRIPLLEEVIDQYLVHADEHARHVIWQILSEIRGGKAKSEWEE
;
A
#
# COMPACT_ATOMS: atom_id res chain seq x y z
N MET A 1 22.10 17.17 10.34
CA MET A 1 21.44 17.20 9.02
C MET A 1 21.55 15.81 8.41
N SER A 2 20.50 15.31 7.77
CA SER A 2 20.48 13.96 7.19
C SER A 2 21.24 13.93 5.86
N ARG A 3 22.23 13.04 5.73
CA ARG A 3 22.93 12.79 4.46
C ARG A 3 21.99 12.37 3.33
N TRP A 4 20.88 11.71 3.68
CA TRP A 4 19.88 11.24 2.72
C TRP A 4 19.03 12.40 2.20
N ARG A 5 18.77 13.42 3.03
CA ARG A 5 18.15 14.67 2.58
C ARG A 5 19.01 15.36 1.53
N ASP A 6 20.31 15.44 1.75
CA ASP A 6 21.25 16.03 0.79
C ASP A 6 21.28 15.23 -0.52
N ALA A 7 21.31 13.90 -0.45
CA ALA A 7 21.23 13.03 -1.62
C ALA A 7 19.88 13.17 -2.36
N TYR A 8 18.76 13.29 -1.64
CA TYR A 8 17.44 13.52 -2.23
C TYR A 8 17.36 14.88 -2.94
N ASN A 9 17.89 15.93 -2.30
CA ASN A 9 17.97 17.26 -2.90
C ASN A 9 18.85 17.25 -4.14
N LEU A 10 20.02 16.60 -4.08
CA LEU A 10 20.90 16.42 -5.24
C LEU A 10 20.17 15.69 -6.37
N HIS A 11 19.38 14.65 -6.07
CA HIS A 11 18.54 14.00 -7.08
C HIS A 11 17.58 15.01 -7.73
N ASN A 12 16.88 15.81 -6.95
CA ASN A 12 15.90 16.78 -7.46
C ASN A 12 16.58 17.89 -8.28
N GLU A 13 17.73 18.38 -7.84
CA GLU A 13 18.58 19.34 -8.56
C GLU A 13 19.02 18.76 -9.92
N LEU A 14 19.64 17.56 -9.90
CA LEU A 14 20.07 16.90 -11.12
C LEU A 14 18.92 16.70 -12.09
N LYS A 15 17.76 16.23 -11.61
CA LYS A 15 16.56 16.04 -12.46
C LYS A 15 16.08 17.34 -13.09
N SER A 16 16.19 18.47 -12.38
CA SER A 16 15.72 19.78 -12.85
C SER A 16 16.68 20.42 -13.85
N ASN A 17 17.98 20.22 -13.64
CA ASN A 17 19.06 20.75 -14.48
C ASN A 17 19.40 19.85 -15.68
N TRP A 18 18.99 18.57 -15.65
CA TRP A 18 19.24 17.67 -16.77
C TRP A 18 18.44 18.07 -18.01
N PRO A 19 19.04 18.07 -19.21
CA PRO A 19 18.32 18.35 -20.45
C PRO A 19 17.10 17.43 -20.59
N LYS A 20 15.92 18.02 -20.81
CA LYS A 20 14.64 17.29 -20.93
C LYS A 20 14.42 16.65 -22.30
N THR A 21 15.45 16.54 -23.12
CA THR A 21 15.38 15.75 -24.36
C THR A 21 15.20 14.28 -23.99
N SER A 22 14.49 13.52 -24.82
CA SER A 22 14.18 12.12 -24.54
C SER A 22 15.44 11.28 -24.30
N SER A 23 16.49 11.47 -25.09
CA SER A 23 17.77 10.77 -24.95
C SER A 23 18.54 11.15 -23.67
N SER A 24 18.60 12.44 -23.34
CA SER A 24 19.30 12.91 -22.14
C SER A 24 18.61 12.44 -20.86
N TYR A 25 17.29 12.53 -20.78
CA TYR A 25 16.57 12.07 -19.60
C TYR A 25 16.65 10.54 -19.40
N GLN A 26 16.69 9.77 -20.49
CA GLN A 26 16.91 8.32 -20.42
C GLN A 26 18.32 7.98 -19.92
N LEU A 27 19.33 8.75 -20.33
CA LEU A 27 20.69 8.65 -19.79
C LEU A 27 20.72 8.96 -18.29
N PHE A 28 20.07 10.03 -17.83
CA PHE A 28 19.97 10.35 -16.40
C PHE A 28 19.40 9.17 -15.61
N LYS A 29 18.30 8.59 -16.09
CA LYS A 29 17.69 7.39 -15.49
C LYS A 29 18.65 6.20 -15.50
N TYR A 30 19.33 5.95 -16.62
CA TYR A 30 20.27 4.84 -16.72
C TYR A 30 21.43 4.99 -15.74
N LEU A 31 22.02 6.19 -15.64
CA LEU A 31 23.14 6.47 -14.74
C LEU A 31 22.77 6.22 -13.28
N LEU A 32 21.56 6.61 -12.87
CA LEU A 32 21.09 6.39 -11.50
C LEU A 32 20.63 4.95 -11.25
N TYR A 33 20.08 4.27 -12.27
CA TYR A 33 19.34 3.01 -12.11
C TYR A 33 19.72 1.93 -13.15
N PRO A 34 20.98 1.50 -13.21
CA PRO A 34 21.44 0.53 -14.20
C PRO A 34 20.85 -0.86 -13.92
N GLY A 35 20.34 -1.52 -14.97
CA GLY A 35 19.65 -2.82 -14.89
C GLY A 35 18.13 -2.73 -14.89
N HIS A 36 17.55 -1.53 -14.84
CA HIS A 36 16.11 -1.32 -14.60
C HIS A 36 15.37 -0.57 -15.71
N ASN A 37 15.98 -0.36 -16.88
CA ASN A 37 15.38 0.35 -18.01
C ASN A 37 15.11 -0.59 -19.21
N PRO A 38 13.86 -1.09 -19.38
CA PRO A 38 13.51 -1.96 -20.51
C PRO A 38 13.41 -1.21 -21.86
N ASP A 39 13.19 0.11 -21.84
CA ASP A 39 12.86 0.91 -23.03
C ASP A 39 14.08 1.47 -23.78
N VAL A 40 15.30 1.33 -23.25
CA VAL A 40 16.51 1.69 -24.00
C VAL A 40 16.63 0.87 -25.28
N ARG A 41 16.13 -0.37 -25.27
CA ARG A 41 16.13 -1.25 -26.44
C ARG A 41 15.26 -0.75 -27.60
N GLY A 42 14.27 0.12 -27.32
CA GLY A 42 13.32 0.64 -28.32
C GLY A 42 13.71 1.98 -28.95
N LEU A 43 14.70 2.68 -28.40
CA LEU A 43 15.18 3.97 -28.91
C LEU A 43 16.51 3.74 -29.65
N VAL A 44 16.50 3.93 -30.97
CA VAL A 44 17.67 3.97 -31.89
C VAL A 44 18.73 2.89 -31.63
N GLY A 45 18.66 1.78 -32.37
CA GLY A 45 19.73 0.77 -32.39
C GLY A 45 20.15 0.30 -31.00
N GLY A 46 19.21 -0.19 -30.18
CA GLY A 46 19.38 -0.40 -28.74
C GLY A 46 20.65 -1.11 -28.24
N HIS A 47 21.32 -1.89 -29.08
CA HIS A 47 22.63 -2.48 -28.76
C HIS A 47 23.76 -1.45 -28.57
N GLU A 48 23.73 -0.34 -29.33
CA GLU A 48 24.77 0.68 -29.28
C GLU A 48 24.64 1.60 -28.06
N LEU A 49 23.41 1.96 -27.70
CA LEU A 49 23.13 2.69 -26.47
C LEU A 49 23.39 1.81 -25.24
N ASP A 50 22.94 0.55 -25.22
CA ASP A 50 23.25 -0.37 -24.11
C ASP A 50 24.77 -0.53 -23.93
N TYR A 51 25.54 -0.64 -25.03
CA TYR A 51 27.00 -0.70 -24.99
C TYR A 51 27.64 0.59 -24.48
N LEU A 52 27.22 1.76 -24.98
CA LEU A 52 27.64 3.08 -24.48
C LEU A 52 27.44 3.16 -22.97
N PHE A 53 26.24 2.80 -22.54
CA PHE A 53 25.80 2.88 -21.16
C PHE A 53 26.55 1.90 -20.23
N GLU A 54 26.78 0.66 -20.66
CA GLU A 54 27.65 -0.30 -19.96
C GLU A 54 29.08 0.23 -19.84
N LYS A 55 29.63 0.84 -20.90
CA LYS A 55 30.94 1.49 -20.87
C LYS A 55 30.99 2.65 -19.87
N LEU A 56 29.98 3.51 -19.85
CA LEU A 56 29.89 4.65 -18.93
C LEU A 56 29.84 4.19 -17.46
N VAL A 57 29.21 3.04 -17.19
CA VAL A 57 29.19 2.38 -15.88
C VAL A 57 30.56 1.79 -15.56
N TYR A 58 31.16 1.07 -16.50
CA TYR A 58 32.47 0.41 -16.33
C TYR A 58 33.61 1.40 -16.08
N LEU A 59 33.53 2.59 -16.67
CA LEU A 59 34.54 3.64 -16.51
C LEU A 59 34.63 4.23 -15.10
N GLY A 60 33.65 3.96 -14.20
CA GLY A 60 33.64 4.45 -12.81
C GLY A 60 33.57 5.97 -12.67
N PRO A 61 33.54 6.54 -11.45
CA PRO A 61 33.44 7.98 -11.24
C PRO A 61 34.69 8.77 -11.67
N GLY A 62 35.87 8.14 -11.76
CA GLY A 62 37.16 8.83 -11.96
C GLY A 62 37.60 9.12 -13.40
N ARG A 63 36.72 9.03 -14.41
CA ARG A 63 37.11 9.22 -15.83
C ARG A 63 36.10 10.02 -16.68
N PRO A 64 35.76 11.27 -16.31
CA PRO A 64 34.76 12.08 -17.02
C PRO A 64 35.11 12.33 -18.50
N GLU A 65 36.39 12.54 -18.80
CA GLU A 65 36.93 12.77 -20.16
C GLU A 65 36.53 11.64 -21.14
N LEU A 66 36.70 10.38 -20.70
CA LEU A 66 36.37 9.20 -21.51
C LEU A 66 34.86 9.04 -21.69
N LYS A 67 34.06 9.55 -20.76
CA LYS A 67 32.60 9.51 -20.86
C LYS A 67 32.10 10.50 -21.91
N ILE A 68 32.67 11.70 -21.96
CA ILE A 68 32.39 12.72 -22.97
C ILE A 68 32.72 12.20 -24.38
N GLN A 69 33.86 11.53 -24.54
CA GLN A 69 34.26 10.92 -25.82
C GLN A 69 33.26 9.88 -26.30
N GLU A 70 32.71 9.07 -25.38
CA GLU A 70 31.69 8.10 -25.75
C GLU A 70 30.37 8.79 -26.15
N PHE A 71 29.95 9.90 -25.52
CA PHE A 71 28.78 10.67 -26.01
C PHE A 71 28.96 11.21 -27.42
N GLN A 72 30.14 11.78 -27.69
CA GLN A 72 30.49 12.32 -29.00
C GLN A 72 30.47 11.24 -30.09
N LYS A 73 30.87 10.01 -29.74
CA LYS A 73 30.83 8.85 -30.66
C LYS A 73 29.42 8.54 -31.18
N TYR A 74 28.38 8.84 -30.41
CA TYR A 74 26.98 8.60 -30.78
C TYR A 74 26.24 9.90 -31.15
N GLU A 75 26.96 10.97 -31.46
CA GLU A 75 26.41 12.28 -31.81
C GLU A 75 25.48 12.87 -30.72
N LEU A 76 25.65 12.43 -29.48
CA LEU A 76 24.90 12.94 -28.34
C LEU A 76 25.64 14.13 -27.74
N GLN A 77 24.90 15.19 -27.41
CA GLN A 77 25.46 16.29 -26.62
C GLN A 77 25.74 15.77 -25.19
N PRO A 78 27.01 15.76 -24.74
CA PRO A 78 27.33 15.30 -23.40
C PRO A 78 26.69 16.24 -22.36
N PRO A 79 26.15 15.71 -21.26
CA PRO A 79 25.77 16.55 -20.13
C PRO A 79 27.00 17.27 -19.57
N ASP A 80 26.78 18.34 -18.81
CA ASP A 80 27.84 18.96 -18.01
C ASP A 80 28.58 17.86 -17.20
N PRO A 81 29.92 17.76 -17.30
CA PRO A 81 30.70 16.76 -16.58
C PRO A 81 30.42 16.73 -15.07
N HIS A 82 30.14 17.88 -14.46
CA HIS A 82 29.79 17.99 -13.05
C HIS A 82 28.44 17.30 -12.74
N LEU A 83 27.46 17.39 -13.64
CA LEU A 83 26.18 16.68 -13.50
C LEU A 83 26.37 15.17 -13.62
N VAL A 84 27.24 14.71 -14.52
CA VAL A 84 27.58 13.28 -14.68
C VAL A 84 28.25 12.73 -13.42
N GLU A 85 29.24 13.45 -12.88
CA GLU A 85 29.92 13.04 -11.65
C GLU A 85 28.96 12.99 -10.45
N SER A 86 28.14 14.02 -10.30
CA SER A 86 27.11 14.11 -9.25
C SER A 86 26.10 12.96 -9.36
N ALA A 87 25.68 12.60 -10.57
CA ALA A 87 24.78 11.47 -10.80
C ALA A 87 25.44 10.14 -10.40
N LEU A 88 26.72 9.94 -10.66
CA LEU A 88 27.43 8.71 -10.28
C LEU A 88 27.60 8.59 -8.77
N ARG A 89 27.94 9.69 -8.08
CA ARG A 89 27.98 9.73 -6.62
C ARG A 89 26.60 9.43 -6.03
N LEU A 90 25.56 10.05 -6.56
CA LEU A 90 24.18 9.79 -6.14
C LEU A 90 23.78 8.32 -6.39
N ARG A 91 24.19 7.72 -7.49
CA ARG A 91 23.96 6.29 -7.79
C ARG A 91 24.57 5.39 -6.72
N GLU A 92 25.80 5.65 -6.28
CA GLU A 92 26.43 4.87 -5.20
C GLU A 92 25.58 4.93 -3.92
N ILE A 93 25.13 6.13 -3.55
CA ILE A 93 24.24 6.36 -2.41
C ILE A 93 22.90 5.64 -2.57
N ILE A 94 22.28 5.68 -3.76
CA ILE A 94 21.02 4.97 -4.04
C ILE A 94 21.21 3.45 -3.96
N ASN A 95 22.33 2.93 -4.46
CA ASN A 95 22.64 1.50 -4.38
C ASN A 95 22.83 1.04 -2.93
N GLU A 96 23.44 1.86 -2.08
CA GLU A 96 23.50 1.63 -0.64
C GLU A 96 22.11 1.60 -0.02
N ALA A 97 21.26 2.57 -0.35
CA ALA A 97 19.87 2.61 0.11
C ALA A 97 19.08 1.36 -0.33
N PHE A 98 19.34 0.83 -1.52
CA PHE A 98 18.68 -0.37 -2.02
C PHE A 98 19.13 -1.65 -1.30
N LYS A 99 20.41 -1.75 -0.96
CA LYS A 99 20.97 -2.90 -0.21
C LYS A 99 20.62 -2.87 1.27
N ALA A 100 20.19 -1.72 1.80
CA ALA A 100 19.83 -1.58 3.19
C ALA A 100 18.67 -2.52 3.55
N ARG A 101 18.78 -3.14 4.72
CA ARG A 101 17.65 -3.87 5.31
C ARG A 101 16.72 -2.83 5.95
N GLN A 102 15.42 -3.05 5.82
CA GLN A 102 14.46 -2.23 6.55
C GLN A 102 14.57 -2.50 8.07
N PRO A 103 14.29 -1.49 8.91
CA PRO A 103 13.87 -0.13 8.56
C PRO A 103 15.01 0.72 7.94
N PHE A 104 14.66 1.59 6.99
CA PHE A 104 15.59 2.59 6.44
C PHE A 104 16.05 3.57 7.53
N GLU A 105 17.24 4.16 7.38
CA GLU A 105 17.87 5.09 8.34
C GLU A 105 17.02 6.34 8.60
N ASP A 106 16.33 6.85 7.59
CA ASP A 106 15.34 7.92 7.72
C ASP A 106 14.35 7.99 6.55
N VAL A 107 13.43 8.95 6.62
CA VAL A 107 12.39 9.19 5.63
C VAL A 107 12.93 9.56 4.24
N TYR A 108 14.11 10.20 4.15
CA TYR A 108 14.71 10.59 2.87
C TYR A 108 15.40 9.40 2.19
N GLN A 109 15.97 8.46 2.95
CA GLN A 109 16.43 7.19 2.39
C GLN A 109 15.24 6.39 1.85
N ALA A 110 14.14 6.31 2.61
CA ALA A 110 12.89 5.70 2.14
C ALA A 110 12.34 6.41 0.88
N ALA A 111 12.47 7.73 0.80
CA ALA A 111 12.08 8.51 -0.36
C ALA A 111 12.89 8.18 -1.61
N LEU A 112 14.22 8.03 -1.49
CA LEU A 112 15.07 7.56 -2.59
C LEU A 112 14.69 6.14 -3.02
N HIS A 113 14.40 5.24 -2.06
CA HIS A 113 13.95 3.88 -2.36
C HIS A 113 12.59 3.86 -3.09
N ILE A 114 11.60 4.65 -2.63
CA ILE A 114 10.31 4.82 -3.30
C ILE A 114 10.50 5.36 -4.71
N ARG A 115 11.41 6.33 -4.91
CA ARG A 115 11.69 6.87 -6.23
C ARG A 115 12.23 5.80 -7.16
N TYR A 116 13.20 5.03 -6.68
CA TYR A 116 13.77 3.91 -7.42
C TYR A 116 12.70 2.88 -7.80
N MET A 117 11.89 2.44 -6.83
CA MET A 117 10.77 1.51 -7.07
C MET A 117 9.64 2.10 -7.92
N GLY A 118 9.45 3.42 -7.85
CA GLY A 118 8.36 4.17 -8.49
C GLY A 118 8.65 4.51 -9.94
N ASP A 119 9.88 4.90 -10.27
CA ASP A 119 10.36 4.95 -11.65
C ASP A 119 10.36 3.53 -12.25
N TYR A 120 10.53 2.50 -11.42
CA TYR A 120 10.34 1.11 -11.78
C TYR A 120 8.87 0.66 -11.86
N ALA A 121 7.90 1.45 -11.38
CA ALA A 121 6.48 1.07 -11.39
C ALA A 121 5.87 0.96 -12.81
N TYR A 122 6.65 1.21 -13.85
CA TYR A 122 6.44 0.65 -15.20
C TYR A 122 6.28 -0.89 -15.20
N TRP A 123 6.79 -1.60 -14.18
CA TRP A 123 6.63 -3.05 -13.97
C TRP A 123 5.46 -3.44 -13.08
N ASN A 124 4.57 -2.51 -12.72
CA ASN A 124 3.21 -2.88 -12.34
C ASN A 124 2.24 -2.52 -13.48
N PRO A 125 2.19 -3.29 -14.59
CA PRO A 125 1.19 -3.14 -15.65
C PRO A 125 -0.25 -3.42 -15.15
N HIS A 126 -0.41 -3.56 -13.84
CA HIS A 126 -1.60 -3.98 -13.15
C HIS A 126 -2.16 -2.88 -12.24
N GLY A 127 -1.76 -1.61 -12.36
CA GLY A 127 -2.65 -0.49 -12.01
C GLY A 127 -2.21 0.45 -10.87
N ILE A 128 -3.05 1.47 -10.68
CA ILE A 128 -2.84 2.61 -9.78
C ILE A 128 -2.56 2.13 -8.36
N LYS A 129 -1.40 2.52 -7.80
CA LYS A 129 -1.09 2.30 -6.38
C LYS A 129 -1.67 3.44 -5.55
N CYS A 130 -2.20 3.10 -4.38
CA CYS A 130 -2.64 4.05 -3.36
C CYS A 130 -1.71 3.89 -2.15
N TYR A 131 -1.46 4.95 -1.39
CA TYR A 131 -0.48 4.94 -0.30
C TYR A 131 -1.10 5.43 0.98
N ARG A 132 -0.60 4.95 2.12
CA ARG A 132 -0.92 5.46 3.46
C ARG A 132 0.36 5.70 4.22
N GLY A 133 0.51 6.91 4.77
CA GLY A 133 1.57 7.23 5.71
C GLY A 133 1.12 7.02 7.14
N GLN A 134 1.95 6.40 7.97
CA GLN A 134 1.73 6.23 9.40
C GLN A 134 3.01 6.51 10.16
N ARG A 135 2.89 7.25 11.26
CA ARG A 135 4.02 7.54 12.17
C ARG A 135 4.57 6.31 12.87
N PHE A 136 3.72 5.30 13.06
CA PHE A 136 4.02 4.04 13.73
C PHE A 136 3.56 2.86 12.89
N THR A 137 4.19 1.71 13.11
CA THR A 137 3.77 0.42 12.54
C THR A 137 2.53 -0.10 13.28
N TRP A 138 1.37 0.46 12.97
CA TRP A 138 0.07 -0.02 13.45
C TRP A 138 -0.73 -0.64 12.31
N PRO A 139 -1.57 -1.64 12.59
CA PRO A 139 -2.49 -2.19 11.60
C PRO A 139 -3.29 -1.11 10.88
N VAL A 140 -3.42 -1.23 9.56
CA VAL A 140 -4.25 -0.33 8.76
C VAL A 140 -5.72 -0.66 9.01
N LEU A 141 -6.27 -0.07 10.06
CA LEU A 141 -7.67 -0.25 10.45
C LEU A 141 -8.42 1.07 10.38
N PRO A 142 -9.69 1.05 9.91
CA PRO A 142 -10.57 2.20 10.01
C PRO A 142 -10.70 2.68 11.46
N THR A 143 -10.74 3.99 11.64
CA THR A 143 -10.74 4.64 12.96
C THR A 143 -12.01 4.31 13.75
N LEU A 144 -13.13 4.01 13.08
CA LEU A 144 -14.38 3.56 13.69
C LEU A 144 -14.21 2.29 14.53
N PHE A 145 -13.37 1.35 14.09
CA PHE A 145 -13.22 0.03 14.73
C PHE A 145 -12.02 -0.08 15.67
N ARG A 146 -11.20 0.98 15.78
CA ARG A 146 -10.02 0.95 16.67
C ARG A 146 -10.44 0.86 18.13
N CYS A 147 -9.60 0.16 18.90
CA CYS A 147 -9.77 -0.15 20.32
C CYS A 147 -10.98 -1.05 20.64
N HIS A 148 -11.47 -1.84 19.66
CA HIS A 148 -12.56 -2.80 19.84
C HIS A 148 -13.77 -2.20 20.57
N PRO A 149 -14.44 -1.19 19.98
CA PRO A 149 -15.53 -0.51 20.66
C PRO A 149 -16.66 -1.47 21.02
N SER A 150 -17.37 -1.17 22.11
CA SER A 150 -18.65 -1.82 22.40
C SER A 150 -19.70 -1.47 21.33
N GLU A 151 -20.81 -2.20 21.28
CA GLU A 151 -21.93 -1.87 20.38
C GLU A 151 -22.49 -0.47 20.65
N GLU A 152 -22.58 -0.07 21.92
CA GLU A 152 -23.00 1.28 22.31
C GLU A 152 -22.02 2.35 21.82
N GLU A 153 -20.71 2.16 22.03
CA GLU A 153 -19.69 3.09 21.53
C GLU A 153 -19.68 3.18 20.01
N LEU A 154 -19.94 2.06 19.31
CA LEU A 154 -20.05 2.04 17.87
C LEU A 154 -21.26 2.85 17.40
N ASN A 155 -22.42 2.66 18.04
CA ASN A 155 -23.63 3.43 17.77
C ASN A 155 -23.41 4.94 18.01
N ASP A 156 -22.70 5.30 19.08
CA ASP A 156 -22.34 6.69 19.37
C ASP A 156 -21.41 7.28 18.30
N ARG A 157 -20.40 6.52 17.87
CA ARG A 157 -19.53 6.94 16.75
C ARG A 157 -20.35 7.13 15.46
N MET A 158 -21.26 6.21 15.14
CA MET A 158 -22.14 6.32 13.97
C MET A 158 -23.08 7.54 14.05
N ASN A 159 -23.66 7.82 15.22
CA ASN A 159 -24.46 9.01 15.47
C ASN A 159 -23.64 10.30 15.29
N ARG A 160 -22.37 10.28 15.68
CA ARG A 160 -21.43 11.38 15.44
C ARG A 160 -21.18 11.63 13.95
N ILE A 161 -20.99 10.57 13.15
CA ILE A 161 -20.83 10.70 11.69
C ILE A 161 -22.12 11.27 11.07
N ALA A 162 -23.29 10.79 11.49
CA ALA A 162 -24.58 11.29 11.01
C ALA A 162 -24.77 12.78 11.35
N SER A 163 -24.48 13.16 12.59
CA SER A 163 -24.51 14.56 13.05
C SER A 163 -23.60 15.46 12.22
N PHE A 164 -22.36 15.02 11.97
CA PHE A 164 -21.41 15.75 11.15
C PHE A 164 -21.93 15.92 9.72
N SER A 165 -22.41 14.84 9.11
CA SER A 165 -22.92 14.82 7.74
C SER A 165 -24.08 15.80 7.57
N GLU A 166 -25.03 15.81 8.51
CA GLU A 166 -26.17 16.73 8.51
C GLU A 166 -25.74 18.20 8.73
N ALA A 167 -24.83 18.45 9.70
CA ALA A 167 -24.32 19.80 9.94
C ALA A 167 -23.57 20.36 8.72
N LEU A 168 -22.79 19.51 8.04
CA LEU A 168 -22.05 19.89 6.85
C LEU A 168 -22.98 20.17 5.66
N ASP A 169 -24.01 19.35 5.46
CA ASP A 169 -25.03 19.59 4.42
C ASP A 169 -25.83 20.86 4.70
N ASN A 170 -26.19 21.13 5.95
CA ASN A 170 -26.87 22.38 6.31
C ASN A 170 -26.00 23.63 6.02
N LYS A 171 -24.68 23.53 6.23
CA LYS A 171 -23.75 24.63 5.93
C LYS A 171 -23.45 24.76 4.44
N TYR A 172 -23.40 23.66 3.71
CA TYR A 172 -23.08 23.59 2.28
C TYR A 172 -24.13 22.76 1.52
N PRO A 173 -25.38 23.25 1.40
CA PRO A 173 -26.50 22.44 0.90
C PRO A 173 -26.28 21.86 -0.49
N GLY A 174 -26.32 20.53 -0.58
CA GLY A 174 -26.21 19.81 -1.86
C GLY A 174 -24.83 19.89 -2.52
N GLN A 175 -23.82 20.49 -1.88
CA GLN A 175 -22.47 20.58 -2.43
C GLN A 175 -21.74 19.23 -2.39
N PHE A 176 -22.03 18.41 -1.37
CA PHE A 176 -21.37 17.14 -1.13
C PHE A 176 -22.39 16.00 -0.98
N ASP A 177 -22.17 14.90 -1.68
CA ASP A 177 -22.92 13.66 -1.45
C ASP A 177 -22.56 13.03 -0.09
N GLU A 178 -23.34 12.04 0.35
CA GLU A 178 -23.12 11.43 1.67
C GLU A 178 -21.73 10.80 1.82
N TYR A 179 -21.17 10.17 0.78
CA TYR A 179 -19.82 9.60 0.82
C TYR A 179 -18.74 10.68 0.93
N GLN A 180 -18.89 11.78 0.19
CA GLN A 180 -18.00 12.94 0.27
C GLN A 180 -18.05 13.56 1.67
N ARG A 181 -19.23 13.68 2.29
CA ARG A 181 -19.36 14.18 3.66
C ARG A 181 -18.68 13.27 4.69
N ILE A 182 -18.81 11.95 4.56
CA ILE A 182 -18.10 10.98 5.43
C ILE A 182 -16.59 11.05 5.21
N ALA A 183 -16.14 11.20 3.96
CA ALA A 183 -14.73 11.39 3.62
C ALA A 183 -14.15 12.67 4.24
N ILE A 184 -14.89 13.79 4.18
CA ILE A 184 -14.54 15.02 4.89
C ILE A 184 -14.47 14.74 6.40
N ALA A 185 -15.49 14.10 6.98
CA ALA A 185 -15.51 13.77 8.41
C ALA A 185 -14.23 13.01 8.83
N GLN A 186 -13.88 11.96 8.09
CA GLN A 186 -12.67 11.15 8.32
C GLN A 186 -11.40 12.00 8.24
N HIS A 187 -11.28 12.82 7.21
CA HIS A 187 -10.09 13.63 6.94
C HIS A 187 -9.78 14.64 8.06
N TYR A 188 -10.81 15.11 8.76
CA TYR A 188 -10.70 16.04 9.87
C TYR A 188 -10.88 15.39 11.25
N GLY A 189 -10.74 14.07 11.35
CA GLY A 189 -10.58 13.38 12.63
C GLY A 189 -11.85 12.75 13.21
N VAL A 190 -13.00 12.86 12.55
CA VAL A 190 -14.19 12.07 12.94
C VAL A 190 -13.92 10.60 12.64
N LYS A 191 -14.20 9.72 13.60
CA LYS A 191 -13.95 8.28 13.44
C LYS A 191 -14.93 7.67 12.44
N THR A 192 -14.46 7.12 11.31
CA THR A 192 -15.29 6.49 10.28
C THR A 192 -14.78 5.10 9.87
N TRP A 193 -15.57 4.37 9.08
CA TRP A 193 -15.18 3.07 8.50
C TRP A 193 -14.30 3.21 7.24
N LEU A 194 -13.98 4.44 6.84
CA LEU A 194 -13.09 4.71 5.72
C LEU A 194 -11.63 4.66 6.18
N VAL A 195 -10.74 4.29 5.26
CA VAL A 195 -9.29 4.38 5.42
C VAL A 195 -8.77 5.45 4.47
N ASP A 196 -8.14 6.49 5.03
CA ASP A 196 -7.47 7.52 4.26
C ASP A 196 -6.26 6.96 3.51
N LEU A 197 -6.25 7.19 2.21
CA LEU A 197 -5.18 6.86 1.29
C LEU A 197 -4.85 8.11 0.46
N THR A 198 -3.75 8.08 -0.28
CA THR A 198 -3.35 9.11 -1.25
C THR A 198 -2.84 8.45 -2.52
N LEU A 199 -2.99 9.12 -3.66
CA LEU A 199 -2.34 8.70 -4.92
C LEU A 199 -0.85 9.04 -4.97
N ASP A 200 -0.36 9.86 -4.04
CA ASP A 200 0.99 10.41 -4.06
C ASP A 200 1.83 9.86 -2.91
N PRO A 201 2.85 9.04 -3.19
CA PRO A 201 3.68 8.45 -2.14
C PRO A 201 4.45 9.51 -1.34
N TRP A 202 4.66 10.71 -1.90
CA TRP A 202 5.33 11.81 -1.20
C TRP A 202 4.44 12.41 -0.11
N VAL A 203 3.12 12.49 -0.36
CA VAL A 203 2.14 12.86 0.67
C VAL A 203 2.15 11.81 1.79
N ALA A 204 2.22 10.52 1.44
CA ALA A 204 2.32 9.46 2.45
C ALA A 204 3.61 9.55 3.28
N LEU A 205 4.76 9.85 2.68
CA LEU A 205 6.01 10.08 3.43
C LEU A 205 5.93 11.29 4.36
N PHE A 206 5.32 12.39 3.91
CA PHE A 206 5.06 13.56 4.76
C PHE A 206 4.28 13.15 6.01
N PHE A 207 3.11 12.50 5.86
CA PHE A 207 2.31 12.07 7.01
C PHE A 207 2.95 10.96 7.85
N ALA A 208 3.77 10.10 7.24
CA ALA A 208 4.51 9.09 7.98
C ALA A 208 5.61 9.71 8.85
N SER A 209 6.20 10.86 8.48
CA SER A 209 7.27 11.53 9.23
C SER A 209 6.80 12.70 10.11
N LEU A 210 5.58 13.19 9.88
CA LEU A 210 5.00 14.28 10.65
C LEU A 210 4.96 13.94 12.15
N ASP A 211 5.53 14.84 12.96
CA ASP A 211 5.68 14.74 14.41
C ASP A 211 6.43 13.49 14.91
N GLY A 212 7.22 12.82 14.06
CA GLY A 212 8.01 11.64 14.43
C GLY A 212 9.01 11.93 15.56
N ALA A 213 9.14 10.99 16.51
CA ALA A 213 10.16 11.06 17.56
C ALA A 213 11.29 10.06 17.29
N THR A 214 12.52 10.43 17.62
CA THR A 214 13.69 9.54 17.45
C THR A 214 13.45 8.21 18.17
N GLY A 215 13.62 7.11 17.45
CA GLY A 215 13.37 5.74 17.95
C GLY A 215 12.03 5.14 17.50
N ASP A 216 11.08 5.96 17.05
CA ASP A 216 9.85 5.49 16.41
C ASP A 216 10.16 4.92 15.01
N ILE A 217 9.27 4.08 14.48
CA ILE A 217 9.33 3.55 13.11
C ILE A 217 8.16 4.09 12.28
N GLY A 218 8.47 4.95 11.31
CA GLY A 218 7.54 5.40 10.29
C GLY A 218 7.28 4.31 9.27
N THR A 219 6.05 4.24 8.77
CA THR A 219 5.63 3.24 7.78
C THR A 219 4.84 3.90 6.66
N VAL A 220 5.17 3.56 5.42
CA VAL A 220 4.37 3.83 4.23
C VAL A 220 3.86 2.50 3.67
N THR A 221 2.54 2.31 3.66
CA THR A 221 1.90 1.13 3.08
C THR A 221 1.38 1.46 1.69
N ALA A 222 1.75 0.66 0.70
CA ALA A 222 1.27 0.76 -0.67
C ALA A 222 0.23 -0.33 -0.98
N PHE A 223 -0.95 0.11 -1.39
CA PHE A 223 -2.09 -0.70 -1.81
C PHE A 223 -2.15 -0.79 -3.33
N SER A 224 -2.25 -2.00 -3.88
CA SER A 224 -2.55 -2.18 -5.30
C SER A 224 -4.06 -2.09 -5.50
N ARG A 225 -4.52 -1.04 -6.18
CA ARG A 225 -5.96 -0.85 -6.45
C ARG A 225 -6.55 -2.05 -7.18
N LYS A 226 -5.91 -2.52 -8.25
CA LYS A 226 -6.37 -3.70 -8.98
C LYS A 226 -6.29 -4.97 -8.14
N GLY A 227 -5.26 -5.11 -7.31
CA GLY A 227 -5.16 -6.23 -6.37
C GLY A 227 -6.36 -6.27 -5.43
N TRP A 228 -6.73 -5.12 -4.86
CA TRP A 228 -7.93 -5.01 -4.04
C TRP A 228 -9.20 -5.25 -4.85
N GLU A 229 -9.39 -4.59 -5.99
CA GLU A 229 -10.57 -4.78 -6.86
C GLU A 229 -10.72 -6.25 -7.31
N SER A 230 -9.62 -6.97 -7.50
CA SER A 230 -9.64 -8.40 -7.79
C SER A 230 -10.14 -9.21 -6.60
N LEU A 231 -9.65 -8.93 -5.39
CA LEU A 231 -10.07 -9.62 -4.16
C LEU A 231 -11.50 -9.24 -3.77
N SER A 232 -11.91 -8.00 -3.96
CA SER A 232 -13.27 -7.55 -3.62
C SER A 232 -14.30 -7.81 -4.71
N VAL A 233 -13.86 -8.31 -5.88
CA VAL A 233 -14.70 -8.50 -7.06
C VAL A 233 -15.41 -7.19 -7.43
N GLY A 234 -14.64 -6.09 -7.45
CA GLY A 234 -15.17 -4.74 -7.68
C GLY A 234 -16.11 -4.25 -6.57
N GLY A 235 -15.98 -4.77 -5.35
CA GLY A 235 -16.83 -4.44 -4.20
C GLY A 235 -18.12 -5.25 -4.11
N GLN A 236 -18.25 -6.37 -4.84
CA GLN A 236 -19.43 -7.23 -4.81
C GLN A 236 -19.45 -8.20 -3.62
N ASN A 237 -18.34 -8.35 -2.89
CA ASN A 237 -18.28 -9.16 -1.67
C ASN A 237 -18.03 -8.29 -0.43
N ARG A 238 -17.93 -8.95 0.74
CA ARG A 238 -17.79 -8.30 2.05
C ARG A 238 -16.50 -7.49 2.24
N LEU A 239 -15.52 -7.60 1.33
CA LEU A 239 -14.31 -6.76 1.36
C LEU A 239 -14.62 -5.28 1.11
N GLY A 240 -15.71 -4.97 0.40
CA GLY A 240 -16.01 -3.60 -0.02
C GLY A 240 -15.11 -3.11 -1.16
N ALA A 241 -15.29 -1.84 -1.56
CA ALA A 241 -14.60 -1.26 -2.72
C ALA A 241 -13.56 -0.22 -2.29
N ILE A 242 -12.45 -0.12 -3.04
CA ILE A 242 -11.70 1.14 -3.06
C ILE A 242 -12.54 2.16 -3.80
N LYS A 243 -13.04 3.17 -3.09
CA LYS A 243 -13.82 4.25 -3.67
C LYS A 243 -12.92 5.45 -3.89
N LEU A 244 -12.81 5.88 -5.15
CA LEU A 244 -12.24 7.18 -5.47
C LEU A 244 -13.26 8.25 -5.09
N ILE A 245 -13.31 8.63 -3.81
CA ILE A 245 -14.15 9.74 -3.35
C ILE A 245 -13.35 11.03 -3.59
N LYS A 246 -13.63 11.70 -4.70
CA LYS A 246 -13.08 13.03 -4.97
C LYS A 246 -13.95 14.07 -4.27
N VAL A 247 -13.36 14.86 -3.40
CA VAL A 247 -14.05 15.95 -2.70
C VAL A 247 -13.49 17.27 -3.22
N SER A 248 -14.18 17.86 -4.21
CA SER A 248 -13.76 19.12 -4.80
C SER A 248 -14.06 20.30 -3.87
N GLY A 249 -13.19 21.31 -3.84
CA GLY A 249 -13.38 22.52 -3.04
C GLY A 249 -13.08 22.37 -1.54
N VAL A 250 -12.40 21.28 -1.16
CA VAL A 250 -11.81 21.11 0.17
C VAL A 250 -10.28 21.12 0.00
N PRO A 251 -9.61 22.27 0.18
CA PRO A 251 -8.22 22.47 -0.24
C PRO A 251 -7.27 21.42 0.32
N ARG A 252 -7.44 21.05 1.60
CA ARG A 252 -6.64 20.05 2.28
C ARG A 252 -6.75 18.65 1.64
N ILE A 253 -7.97 18.22 1.28
CA ILE A 253 -8.21 16.93 0.60
C ILE A 253 -7.60 16.93 -0.80
N GLU A 254 -7.74 18.03 -1.54
CA GLU A 254 -7.20 18.21 -2.89
C GLU A 254 -5.66 18.20 -2.89
N ALA A 255 -5.03 18.97 -2.00
CA ALA A 255 -3.58 19.05 -1.86
C ALA A 255 -2.95 17.68 -1.52
N GLN A 256 -3.64 16.91 -0.67
CA GLN A 256 -3.21 15.55 -0.29
C GLN A 256 -3.55 14.49 -1.34
N LYS A 257 -4.30 14.83 -2.40
CA LYS A 257 -4.82 13.89 -3.40
C LYS A 257 -5.49 12.69 -2.73
N ALA A 258 -6.31 12.97 -1.73
CA ALA A 258 -6.84 11.93 -0.84
C ALA A 258 -7.79 10.99 -1.57
N LEU A 259 -7.79 9.75 -1.11
CA LEU A 259 -8.61 8.62 -1.53
C LEU A 259 -9.14 7.93 -0.28
N PHE A 260 -10.23 7.19 -0.42
CA PHE A 260 -10.85 6.55 0.72
C PHE A 260 -11.19 5.10 0.38
N LEU A 261 -10.53 4.18 1.08
CA LEU A 261 -10.88 2.76 1.01
C LEU A 261 -12.07 2.51 1.94
N ASP A 262 -13.12 1.87 1.42
CA ASP A 262 -14.24 1.40 2.22
C ASP A 262 -13.79 0.20 3.05
N GLY A 263 -13.39 0.46 4.29
CA GLY A 263 -12.87 -0.55 5.21
C GLY A 263 -13.97 -1.16 6.08
N SER A 264 -15.15 -1.36 5.51
CA SER A 264 -16.36 -1.82 6.20
C SER A 264 -16.20 -3.05 7.10
N HIS A 265 -15.15 -3.87 6.92
CA HIS A 265 -14.77 -4.91 7.88
C HIS A 265 -13.27 -4.80 8.24
N PRO A 266 -12.92 -4.49 9.50
CA PRO A 266 -11.54 -4.20 9.91
C PRO A 266 -10.58 -5.37 9.66
N ASP A 267 -10.98 -6.59 10.00
CA ASP A 267 -10.14 -7.78 9.78
C ASP A 267 -9.80 -8.03 8.31
N LEU A 268 -10.73 -7.72 7.39
CA LEU A 268 -10.50 -7.91 5.96
C LEU A 268 -9.51 -6.89 5.41
N VAL A 269 -9.57 -5.65 5.89
CA VAL A 269 -8.59 -4.60 5.54
C VAL A 269 -7.21 -4.99 6.04
N GLU A 270 -7.10 -5.46 7.29
CA GLU A 270 -5.83 -5.94 7.86
C GLU A 270 -5.23 -7.07 7.03
N GLN A 271 -6.06 -8.02 6.57
CA GLN A 271 -5.62 -9.18 5.78
C GLN A 271 -5.20 -8.84 4.35
N TYR A 272 -5.43 -7.61 3.89
CA TYR A 272 -4.83 -7.11 2.67
C TYR A 272 -3.40 -6.64 2.98
N VAL A 273 -2.45 -7.55 2.81
CA VAL A 273 -1.03 -7.24 3.00
C VAL A 273 -0.51 -6.45 1.80
N GLY A 274 -0.41 -5.14 2.00
CA GLY A 274 0.24 -4.23 1.07
C GLY A 274 1.77 -4.32 1.13
N MET A 275 2.44 -3.62 0.22
CA MET A 275 3.89 -3.45 0.30
C MET A 275 4.20 -2.37 1.35
N GLU A 276 5.03 -2.69 2.34
CA GLU A 276 5.41 -1.75 3.38
C GLU A 276 6.84 -1.23 3.18
N ILE A 277 7.01 0.05 3.47
CA ILE A 277 8.29 0.75 3.51
C ILE A 277 8.42 1.37 4.88
N GLN A 278 9.36 0.85 5.67
CA GLN A 278 9.61 1.29 7.03
C GLN A 278 10.88 2.11 7.13
N PHE A 279 10.90 3.12 7.99
CA PHE A 279 12.07 3.97 8.25
C PHE A 279 12.13 4.42 9.70
N CYS A 280 13.34 4.60 10.23
CA CYS A 280 13.59 5.15 11.54
C CYS A 280 13.22 6.64 11.55
N GLN A 281 12.43 7.05 12.53
CA GLN A 281 12.08 8.46 12.73
C GLN A 281 13.26 9.22 13.34
N GLN A 282 13.35 10.51 13.01
CA GLN A 282 14.28 11.44 13.63
C GLN A 282 13.50 12.67 14.08
N SER A 283 13.67 13.07 15.34
CA SER A 283 12.95 14.21 15.91
C SER A 283 13.20 15.49 15.10
N GLY A 284 12.11 16.12 14.63
CA GLY A 284 12.18 17.34 13.82
C GLY A 284 12.50 17.13 12.34
N LEU A 285 12.73 15.89 11.88
CA LEU A 285 12.90 15.58 10.47
C LEU A 285 11.55 15.20 9.84
N ILE A 286 10.97 16.14 9.11
CA ILE A 286 9.76 15.93 8.32
C ILE A 286 10.16 15.84 6.85
N PHE A 287 9.55 14.93 6.10
CA PHE A 287 9.74 14.85 4.66
C PHE A 287 9.00 15.99 3.96
N GLU A 288 9.76 16.84 3.27
CA GLU A 288 9.22 17.88 2.40
C GLU A 288 9.93 17.88 1.03
N ASP A 289 9.15 18.19 -0.01
CA ASP A 289 9.60 18.41 -1.39
C ASP A 289 8.85 19.62 -1.98
N THR A 290 9.46 20.80 -1.84
CA THR A 290 8.91 22.08 -2.31
C THR A 290 8.66 22.09 -3.82
N SER A 291 9.49 21.39 -4.61
CA SER A 291 9.34 21.31 -6.07
C SER A 291 8.04 20.58 -6.49
N ARG A 292 7.46 19.80 -5.58
CA ARG A 292 6.21 19.06 -5.77
C ARG A 292 5.04 19.66 -4.99
N GLY A 293 5.25 20.75 -4.25
CA GLY A 293 4.26 21.29 -3.31
C GLY A 293 4.00 20.39 -2.11
N ILE A 294 4.93 19.49 -1.77
CA ILE A 294 4.84 18.64 -0.58
C ILE A 294 5.50 19.40 0.57
N THR A 295 4.76 20.33 1.16
CA THR A 295 5.19 21.11 2.32
C THR A 295 4.09 21.10 3.36
N LYS A 296 4.45 21.39 4.61
CA LYS A 296 3.47 21.49 5.70
C LYS A 296 2.39 22.53 5.39
N GLU A 297 2.78 23.69 4.87
CA GLU A 297 1.87 24.80 4.57
C GLU A 297 0.85 24.43 3.50
N ASN A 298 1.24 23.64 2.50
CA ASN A 298 0.33 23.23 1.44
C ASN A 298 -0.57 22.05 1.85
N LEU A 299 -0.03 21.08 2.59
CA LEU A 299 -0.78 19.87 2.98
C LEU A 299 -1.64 20.06 4.23
N LEU A 300 -1.29 21.02 5.08
CA LEU A 300 -1.95 21.40 6.33
C LEU A 300 -2.00 22.95 6.43
N PRO A 301 -2.77 23.61 5.55
CA PRO A 301 -2.86 25.07 5.55
C PRO A 301 -3.46 25.59 6.87
N GLU A 302 -2.89 26.66 7.41
CA GLU A 302 -3.37 27.28 8.66
C GLU A 302 -4.75 27.96 8.48
N ASP A 303 -5.05 28.43 7.27
CA ASP A 303 -6.28 29.14 6.89
C ASP A 303 -7.38 28.20 6.34
N ASP A 304 -7.45 26.97 6.86
CA ASP A 304 -8.44 26.00 6.46
C ASP A 304 -9.86 26.35 6.97
N SER A 305 -10.69 26.91 6.09
CA SER A 305 -12.08 27.28 6.40
C SER A 305 -12.94 26.11 6.91
N PHE A 306 -12.59 24.86 6.61
CA PHE A 306 -13.25 23.68 7.16
C PHE A 306 -12.79 23.40 8.58
N ALA A 307 -11.53 23.67 8.95
CA ALA A 307 -11.06 23.48 10.33
C ALA A 307 -11.88 24.33 11.33
N ALA A 308 -12.20 25.59 10.97
CA ALA A 308 -13.05 26.45 11.79
C ALA A 308 -14.50 25.92 11.93
N PHE A 309 -15.08 25.38 10.84
CA PHE A 309 -16.38 24.72 10.90
C PHE A 309 -16.37 23.55 11.89
N ILE A 310 -15.33 22.73 11.83
CA ILE A 310 -15.24 21.49 12.59
C ILE A 310 -15.02 21.77 14.07
N ALA A 311 -14.16 22.72 14.43
CA ALA A 311 -14.01 23.16 15.80
C ALA A 311 -15.36 23.66 16.41
N GLY A 312 -16.15 24.38 15.60
CA GLY A 312 -17.50 24.81 15.99
C GLY A 312 -18.47 23.65 16.20
N TRP A 313 -18.46 22.67 15.29
CA TRP A 313 -19.29 21.47 15.41
C TRP A 313 -18.88 20.58 16.60
N GLU A 314 -17.58 20.35 16.81
CA GLU A 314 -17.07 19.53 17.92
C GLU A 314 -17.44 20.09 19.29
N SER A 315 -17.55 21.41 19.41
CA SER A 315 -17.94 22.09 20.64
C SER A 315 -19.42 21.92 20.99
N ASN A 316 -20.28 21.65 20.00
CA ASN A 316 -21.72 21.48 20.20
C ASN A 316 -22.36 20.58 19.12
N PRO A 317 -22.03 19.28 19.11
CA PRO A 317 -22.56 18.36 18.10
C PRO A 317 -24.05 18.19 18.29
N GLN A 318 -24.83 18.53 17.25
CA GLN A 318 -26.28 18.35 17.28
C GLN A 318 -26.65 16.88 17.14
N ARG A 319 -27.75 16.44 17.77
CA ARG A 319 -28.27 15.09 17.53
C ARG A 319 -28.76 15.01 16.08
N PRO A 320 -28.36 13.98 15.31
CA PRO A 320 -28.82 13.85 13.93
C PRO A 320 -30.34 13.64 13.91
N THR A 321 -31.02 14.30 12.96
CA THR A 321 -32.46 14.13 12.73
C THR A 321 -32.76 12.92 11.85
N ARG A 322 -31.76 12.43 11.10
CA ARG A 322 -31.86 11.28 10.20
C ARG A 322 -30.65 10.37 10.35
N PRO A 323 -30.83 9.03 10.25
CA PRO A 323 -29.70 8.13 10.16
C PRO A 323 -28.98 8.31 8.81
N LEU A 324 -27.70 7.91 8.75
CA LEU A 324 -26.96 7.82 7.49
C LEU A 324 -27.63 6.81 6.54
N GLY A 325 -27.68 7.13 5.26
CA GLY A 325 -28.12 6.23 4.20
C GLY A 325 -27.10 5.12 3.93
N VAL A 326 -25.82 5.41 4.13
CA VAL A 326 -24.70 4.46 4.01
C VAL A 326 -24.13 4.12 5.38
N LYS A 327 -23.91 2.82 5.62
CA LYS A 327 -23.27 2.29 6.83
C LYS A 327 -22.45 1.03 6.51
N PRO A 328 -21.46 0.68 7.33
CA PRO A 328 -20.81 -0.63 7.22
C PRO A 328 -21.83 -1.76 7.48
N PRO A 329 -21.54 -3.00 7.07
CA PRO A 329 -22.33 -4.18 7.41
C PRO A 329 -22.56 -4.26 8.93
N ASN A 330 -23.75 -4.69 9.33
CA ASN A 330 -24.11 -4.79 10.76
C ASN A 330 -23.19 -5.76 11.54
N ASP A 331 -22.54 -6.68 10.84
CA ASP A 331 -21.64 -7.68 11.40
C ASP A 331 -20.15 -7.29 11.31
N ALA A 332 -19.84 -6.03 10.98
CA ALA A 332 -18.47 -5.52 10.83
C ALA A 332 -17.59 -5.67 12.08
N VAL A 333 -18.18 -5.86 13.26
CA VAL A 333 -17.48 -6.08 14.53
C VAL A 333 -17.40 -7.56 14.93
N MET A 334 -18.07 -8.44 14.20
CA MET A 334 -18.07 -9.87 14.49
C MET A 334 -16.85 -10.54 13.84
N PRO A 335 -16.17 -11.46 14.54
CA PRO A 335 -15.12 -12.26 13.92
C PRO A 335 -15.64 -13.04 12.72
N LEU A 336 -14.84 -13.11 11.65
CA LEU A 336 -15.18 -13.87 10.45
C LEU A 336 -15.04 -15.37 10.68
N GLY A 337 -16.09 -16.10 10.32
CA GLY A 337 -16.12 -17.56 10.38
C GLY A 337 -15.76 -18.23 9.06
N PRO A 338 -15.67 -19.59 9.06
CA PRO A 338 -15.41 -20.37 7.85
C PRO A 338 -16.40 -20.10 6.70
N SER A 339 -17.68 -19.84 7.03
CA SER A 339 -18.72 -19.53 6.03
C SER A 339 -18.44 -18.21 5.30
N ASP A 340 -17.94 -17.20 6.00
CA ASP A 340 -17.67 -15.88 5.42
C ASP A 340 -16.50 -15.95 4.43
N TYR A 341 -15.44 -16.66 4.81
CA TYR A 341 -14.32 -16.93 3.90
C TYR A 341 -14.71 -17.80 2.72
N THR A 342 -15.62 -18.75 2.92
CA THR A 342 -16.18 -19.54 1.82
C THR A 342 -16.94 -18.64 0.85
N GLU A 343 -17.78 -17.72 1.34
CA GLU A 343 -18.50 -16.76 0.49
C GLU A 343 -17.54 -15.86 -0.30
N ILE A 344 -16.52 -15.30 0.35
CA ILE A 344 -15.49 -14.50 -0.29
C ILE A 344 -14.75 -15.32 -1.37
N ALA A 345 -14.31 -16.53 -1.05
CA ALA A 345 -13.59 -17.36 -2.00
C ALA A 345 -14.47 -17.75 -3.20
N LEU A 346 -15.75 -18.04 -2.97
CA LEU A 346 -16.74 -18.31 -4.01
C LEU A 346 -17.03 -17.08 -4.89
N SER A 347 -16.97 -15.87 -4.35
CA SER A 347 -17.20 -14.66 -5.15
C SER A 347 -16.11 -14.46 -6.21
N TRP A 348 -14.91 -15.00 -6.00
CA TRP A 348 -13.82 -14.96 -6.98
C TRP A 348 -14.03 -15.88 -8.20
N TYR A 349 -15.17 -16.57 -8.30
CA TYR A 349 -15.55 -17.39 -9.45
C TYR A 349 -16.54 -16.61 -10.32
N LYS A 350 -16.02 -15.89 -11.34
CA LYS A 350 -16.84 -15.01 -12.20
C LYS A 350 -17.83 -15.75 -13.10
N GLU A 351 -17.46 -16.93 -13.61
CA GLU A 351 -18.24 -17.58 -14.67
C GLU A 351 -18.75 -18.98 -14.31
N ASP A 352 -18.22 -19.61 -13.25
CA ASP A 352 -18.54 -21.02 -12.99
C ASP A 352 -18.68 -21.41 -11.52
N ARG A 353 -19.36 -20.55 -10.75
CA ARG A 353 -19.75 -20.86 -9.37
C ARG A 353 -20.61 -22.14 -9.30
N ARG A 354 -21.42 -22.41 -10.33
CA ARG A 354 -22.33 -23.56 -10.37
C ARG A 354 -21.61 -24.88 -10.58
N SER A 355 -20.66 -24.99 -11.54
CA SER A 355 -19.93 -26.26 -11.72
C SER A 355 -19.08 -26.59 -10.50
N LEU A 356 -18.49 -25.58 -9.85
CA LEU A 356 -17.68 -25.78 -8.66
C LEU A 356 -18.49 -26.40 -7.53
N ILE A 357 -19.70 -25.87 -7.29
CA ILE A 357 -20.62 -26.40 -6.28
C ILE A 357 -21.07 -27.82 -6.65
N GLN A 358 -21.18 -28.14 -7.94
CA GLN A 358 -21.52 -29.48 -8.41
C GLN A 358 -20.35 -30.47 -8.23
N SER A 359 -19.11 -30.01 -8.29
CA SER A 359 -17.94 -30.80 -7.89
C SER A 359 -17.82 -30.91 -6.37
N LYS A 360 -18.55 -31.87 -5.79
CA LYS A 360 -18.59 -32.09 -4.32
C LYS A 360 -17.20 -32.14 -3.68
N GLY A 361 -16.22 -32.76 -4.35
CA GLY A 361 -14.85 -32.87 -3.85
C GLY A 361 -14.12 -31.52 -3.82
N THR A 362 -14.20 -30.75 -4.91
CA THR A 362 -13.56 -29.42 -4.99
C THR A 362 -14.18 -28.45 -4.00
N TYR A 363 -15.52 -28.43 -3.90
CA TYR A 363 -16.23 -27.61 -2.94
C TYR A 363 -15.89 -27.99 -1.49
N SER A 364 -15.86 -29.28 -1.17
CA SER A 364 -15.47 -29.77 0.16
C SER A 364 -14.03 -29.43 0.52
N LEU A 365 -13.12 -29.41 -0.45
CA LEU A 365 -11.73 -28.99 -0.20
C LEU A 365 -11.66 -27.48 0.06
N LEU A 366 -12.38 -26.67 -0.73
CA LEU A 366 -12.44 -25.23 -0.56
C LEU A 366 -12.97 -24.84 0.83
N THR A 367 -14.03 -25.48 1.32
CA THR A 367 -14.58 -25.19 2.65
C THR A 367 -13.61 -25.54 3.77
N LYS A 368 -12.84 -26.64 3.64
CA LYS A 368 -11.77 -26.98 4.59
C LYS A 368 -10.64 -25.94 4.59
N VAL A 369 -10.26 -25.44 3.41
CA VAL A 369 -9.27 -24.35 3.30
C VAL A 369 -9.78 -23.05 3.92
N CYS A 370 -11.07 -22.76 3.79
CA CYS A 370 -11.69 -21.59 4.42
C CYS A 370 -11.82 -21.75 5.95
N ASP A 371 -12.11 -22.95 6.47
CA ASP A 371 -12.05 -23.25 7.91
C ASP A 371 -10.62 -23.07 8.44
N PHE A 372 -9.64 -23.63 7.72
CA PHE A 372 -8.22 -23.44 8.01
C PHE A 372 -7.83 -21.96 8.09
N HIS A 373 -8.21 -21.17 7.07
CA HIS A 373 -7.91 -19.73 7.03
C HIS A 373 -8.62 -18.96 8.16
N ALA A 374 -9.87 -19.31 8.48
CA ALA A 374 -10.61 -18.70 9.60
C ALA A 374 -9.91 -18.96 10.94
N ARG A 375 -9.49 -20.21 11.19
CA ARG A 375 -8.74 -20.57 12.42
C ARG A 375 -7.41 -19.85 12.51
N LEU A 376 -6.70 -19.64 11.38
CA LEU A 376 -5.48 -18.84 11.38
C LEU A 376 -5.71 -17.40 11.87
N GLN A 377 -6.86 -16.80 11.59
CA GLN A 377 -7.17 -15.45 12.08
C GLN A 377 -7.36 -15.39 13.60
N THR A 378 -7.57 -16.52 14.26
CA THR A 378 -7.64 -16.61 15.73
C THR A 378 -6.27 -16.72 16.40
N LYS A 379 -5.19 -16.83 15.60
CA LYS A 379 -3.80 -17.02 16.06
C LYS A 379 -2.91 -15.84 15.66
N ARG A 380 -3.41 -14.60 15.78
CA ARG A 380 -2.73 -13.39 15.27
C ARG A 380 -1.39 -13.13 15.96
N GLU A 381 -1.28 -13.55 17.21
CA GLU A 381 -0.11 -13.48 18.07
C GLU A 381 0.99 -14.48 17.70
N HIS A 382 0.66 -15.52 16.91
CA HIS A 382 1.59 -16.58 16.53
C HIS A 382 1.84 -16.67 15.03
N VAL A 383 0.94 -16.12 14.21
CA VAL A 383 1.02 -16.17 12.75
C VAL A 383 0.98 -14.77 12.18
N ASN A 384 2.10 -14.38 11.56
CA ASN A 384 2.23 -13.08 10.92
C ASN A 384 1.18 -12.87 9.82
N ILE A 385 0.81 -11.60 9.59
CA ILE A 385 -0.26 -11.23 8.65
C ILE A 385 0.01 -11.72 7.22
N ALA A 386 1.27 -11.77 6.78
CA ALA A 386 1.64 -12.22 5.43
C ALA A 386 1.27 -13.69 5.18
N ALA A 387 1.43 -14.54 6.20
CA ALA A 387 1.05 -15.94 6.16
C ALA A 387 -0.48 -16.13 6.22
N ARG A 388 -1.21 -15.28 6.93
CA ARG A 388 -2.69 -15.37 7.06
C ARG A 388 -3.46 -14.37 6.19
N SER A 389 -2.87 -13.90 5.09
CA SER A 389 -3.44 -12.86 4.22
C SER A 389 -4.49 -13.38 3.23
N LEU A 390 -5.34 -12.48 2.70
CA LEU A 390 -6.29 -12.84 1.64
C LEU A 390 -5.62 -13.27 0.34
N HIS A 391 -4.40 -12.79 0.08
CA HIS A 391 -3.59 -13.25 -1.04
C HIS A 391 -3.23 -14.75 -0.91
N ARG A 392 -3.01 -15.23 0.33
CA ARG A 392 -2.74 -16.65 0.61
C ARG A 392 -3.99 -17.50 0.39
N LEU A 393 -5.15 -17.02 0.85
CA LEU A 393 -6.44 -17.66 0.54
C LEU A 393 -6.71 -17.71 -0.97
N ALA A 394 -6.45 -16.62 -1.69
CA ALA A 394 -6.61 -16.58 -3.14
C ALA A 394 -5.64 -17.53 -3.87
N ALA A 395 -4.37 -17.59 -3.44
CA ALA A 395 -3.38 -18.52 -3.98
C ALA A 395 -3.77 -19.99 -3.73
N ALA A 396 -4.23 -20.30 -2.51
CA ALA A 396 -4.74 -21.61 -2.14
C ALA A 396 -5.95 -22.02 -3.01
N LYS A 397 -6.91 -21.11 -3.17
CA LYS A 397 -8.06 -21.29 -4.07
C LYS A 397 -7.62 -21.55 -5.51
N ASN A 398 -6.64 -20.81 -6.04
CA ASN A 398 -6.14 -21.03 -7.39
C ASN A 398 -5.42 -22.39 -7.53
N ASN A 399 -4.73 -22.86 -6.49
CA ASN A 399 -4.10 -24.18 -6.47
C ASN A 399 -5.13 -25.33 -6.49
N ILE A 400 -6.28 -25.16 -5.83
CA ILE A 400 -7.40 -26.12 -5.91
C ILE A 400 -7.88 -26.30 -7.35
N LEU A 401 -7.90 -25.21 -8.13
CA LEU A 401 -8.44 -25.18 -9.49
C LEU A 401 -7.43 -25.47 -10.59
N ARG A 402 -6.13 -25.47 -10.24
CA ARG A 402 -5.08 -25.67 -11.21
C ARG A 402 -5.25 -27.06 -11.82
N GLU A 403 -5.43 -27.12 -13.14
CA GLU A 403 -5.50 -28.37 -13.88
C GLU A 403 -4.26 -29.21 -13.61
N ARG A 404 -4.48 -30.50 -13.38
CA ARG A 404 -3.42 -31.48 -13.11
C ARG A 404 -3.47 -32.56 -14.18
N PRO A 405 -2.29 -33.09 -14.61
CA PRO A 405 -2.25 -34.12 -15.65
C PRO A 405 -3.06 -35.38 -15.32
N ASP A 406 -3.22 -35.69 -14.03
CA ASP A 406 -3.97 -36.84 -13.51
C ASP A 406 -5.44 -36.52 -13.19
N ASN A 407 -5.89 -35.28 -13.42
CA ASN A 407 -7.21 -34.78 -13.09
C ASN A 407 -7.61 -35.02 -11.62
N ARG A 408 -6.64 -35.21 -10.71
CA ARG A 408 -6.93 -35.45 -9.29
C ARG A 408 -7.19 -34.14 -8.57
N ILE A 409 -8.07 -34.19 -7.59
CA ILE A 409 -8.24 -33.10 -6.62
C ILE A 409 -6.99 -33.06 -5.73
N PRO A 410 -6.38 -31.89 -5.48
CA PRO A 410 -5.28 -31.78 -4.55
C PRO A 410 -5.61 -32.31 -3.16
N LEU A 411 -4.56 -32.73 -2.45
CA LEU A 411 -4.64 -32.91 -1.01
C LEU A 411 -4.66 -31.55 -0.30
N LEU A 412 -5.21 -31.49 0.91
CA LEU A 412 -5.30 -30.24 1.68
C LEU A 412 -3.92 -29.65 1.98
N GLU A 413 -2.94 -30.52 2.20
CA GLU A 413 -1.52 -30.25 2.42
C GLU A 413 -0.91 -29.47 1.26
N GLU A 414 -1.09 -29.99 0.05
CA GLU A 414 -0.55 -29.38 -1.18
C GLU A 414 -1.12 -27.97 -1.40
N VAL A 415 -2.32 -27.70 -0.89
CA VAL A 415 -2.96 -26.38 -0.96
C VAL A 415 -2.44 -25.45 0.13
N ILE A 416 -2.25 -25.98 1.35
CA ILE A 416 -1.77 -25.23 2.52
C ILE A 416 -0.29 -24.86 2.41
N ASP A 417 0.51 -25.54 1.57
CA ASP A 417 1.90 -25.14 1.29
C ASP A 417 2.03 -23.65 0.90
N GLN A 418 0.98 -23.06 0.31
CA GLN A 418 0.93 -21.63 0.01
C GLN A 418 1.06 -20.75 1.27
N TYR A 419 0.61 -21.20 2.44
CA TYR A 419 0.71 -20.49 3.72
C TYR A 419 2.10 -20.57 4.35
N LEU A 420 2.88 -21.61 4.02
CA LEU A 420 4.21 -21.85 4.61
C LEU A 420 5.31 -20.93 4.03
N VAL A 421 5.09 -20.35 2.85
CA VAL A 421 6.07 -19.52 2.11
C VAL A 421 6.57 -18.32 2.93
N HIS A 422 5.75 -17.77 3.81
CA HIS A 422 6.09 -16.62 4.68
C HIS A 422 5.98 -16.92 6.17
N ALA A 423 5.77 -18.18 6.52
CA ALA A 423 5.72 -18.59 7.91
C ALA A 423 7.16 -18.82 8.42
N ASP A 424 7.51 -18.15 9.50
CA ASP A 424 8.64 -18.53 10.34
C ASP A 424 8.39 -19.89 11.00
N GLU A 425 9.39 -20.43 11.70
CA GLU A 425 9.33 -21.77 12.30
C GLU A 425 8.17 -21.94 13.29
N HIS A 426 7.93 -20.93 14.14
CA HIS A 426 6.83 -20.94 15.09
C HIS A 426 5.48 -20.91 14.39
N ALA A 427 5.30 -20.03 13.41
CA ALA A 427 4.09 -19.95 12.60
C ALA A 427 3.81 -21.26 11.84
N ARG A 428 4.86 -21.94 11.35
CA ARG A 428 4.73 -23.26 10.70
C ARG A 428 4.17 -24.30 11.65
N HIS A 429 4.65 -24.34 12.90
CA HIS A 429 4.12 -25.27 13.91
C HIS A 429 2.62 -25.05 14.14
N VAL A 430 2.20 -23.80 14.33
CA VAL A 430 0.78 -23.46 14.51
C VAL A 430 -0.07 -23.82 13.28
N ILE A 431 0.46 -23.57 12.07
CA ILE A 431 -0.19 -23.99 10.81
C ILE A 431 -0.40 -25.51 10.79
N TRP A 432 0.61 -26.30 11.14
CA TRP A 432 0.49 -27.77 11.16
C TRP A 432 -0.49 -28.27 12.23
N GLN A 433 -0.54 -27.63 13.40
CA GLN A 433 -1.51 -27.94 14.43
C GLN A 433 -2.95 -27.76 13.92
N ILE A 434 -3.27 -26.60 13.35
CA ILE A 434 -4.61 -26.30 12.80
C ILE A 434 -4.97 -27.32 11.70
N LEU A 435 -4.02 -27.65 10.84
CA LEU A 435 -4.21 -28.65 9.79
C LEU A 435 -4.52 -30.05 10.37
N SER A 436 -3.83 -30.48 11.43
CA SER A 436 -4.13 -31.74 12.11
C SER A 436 -5.54 -31.76 12.71
N GLU A 437 -5.96 -30.66 13.35
CA GLU A 437 -7.29 -30.52 13.93
C GLU A 437 -8.39 -30.67 12.87
N ILE A 438 -8.22 -30.04 11.70
CA ILE A 438 -9.18 -30.09 10.59
C ILE A 438 -9.29 -31.51 9.99
N ARG A 439 -8.21 -32.31 10.05
CA ARG A 439 -8.27 -33.72 9.65
C ARG A 439 -9.03 -34.61 10.63
N GLY A 440 -9.33 -34.11 11.84
CA GLY A 440 -9.87 -34.92 12.93
C GLY A 440 -8.83 -35.84 13.57
N GLY A 441 -7.54 -35.59 13.34
CA GLY A 441 -6.44 -36.30 14.00
C GLY A 441 -6.11 -35.63 15.34
N LYS A 442 -5.95 -36.42 16.42
CA LYS A 442 -5.21 -35.95 17.60
C LYS A 442 -3.82 -35.55 17.12
N ALA A 443 -3.42 -34.29 17.31
CA ALA A 443 -2.09 -33.83 16.96
C ALA A 443 -1.07 -34.76 17.64
N LYS A 444 -0.36 -35.56 16.84
CA LYS A 444 0.78 -36.32 17.33
C LYS A 444 1.90 -35.32 17.58
N SER A 445 2.27 -35.13 18.84
CA SER A 445 3.40 -34.30 19.28
C SER A 445 4.73 -34.97 18.91
N GLU A 446 4.95 -35.25 17.63
CA GLU A 446 6.18 -35.88 17.12
C GLU A 446 7.36 -34.88 16.98
N TRP A 447 7.30 -33.71 17.63
CA TRP A 447 8.32 -32.65 17.53
C TRP A 447 8.76 -32.10 18.91
N GLU A 448 8.59 -32.87 19.98
CA GLU A 448 9.20 -32.59 21.30
C GLU A 448 10.56 -33.30 21.52
N GLU A 449 11.20 -33.78 20.45
CA GLU A 449 12.62 -34.17 20.42
C GLU A 449 13.39 -33.20 19.50
#